data_AF-A0A926J7E8-F1
#
_entry.id   AF-A0A926J7E8-F1
#
_cell.length_a   1.000
_cell.length_b   1.000
_cell.length_c   1.000
_cell.angle_alpha   90.00
_cell.angle_beta   90.00
_cell.angle_gamma   90.00
#
_symmetry.space_group_name_H-M   'P 1'
#
loop_
_entity.id
_entity.type
_entity.pdbx_description
1 polymer ?
#
loop_
_entity_poly.entity_id
_entity_poly.type
_entity_poly.pdbx_seq_one_letter_code
_entity_poly.pdbx_strand_id
1 'polypeptide(L)'
;MPFMLPFLLQTAPESPRSPPAPPMATPYMAPRISTAPAERFTVDVEVRGSSEILWSGPLRVATNQSTSIRRDRSEPAATPCPDEGYVGGSEQTNLSVQLNAQRTREDATLVRVTVRWARPAPGRCGSRGSARTVELNDTVELPRGEWVTLRGDGNLELRLRRQ
;
A
#
# COMPACT_ATOMS: atom_id res chain seq x y z
N MET A 1 -17.77 36.62 -98.07
CA MET A 1 -17.03 36.81 -96.81
C MET A 1 -16.87 35.46 -96.13
N PRO A 2 -15.68 34.82 -96.16
CA PRO A 2 -15.38 33.66 -95.32
C PRO A 2 -14.51 34.09 -94.13
N PHE A 3 -15.01 33.89 -92.91
CA PHE A 3 -14.28 34.12 -91.67
C PHE A 3 -13.53 32.83 -91.29
N MET A 4 -12.20 32.92 -91.17
CA MET A 4 -11.32 31.89 -90.61
C MET A 4 -11.47 31.83 -89.08
N LEU A 5 -11.73 30.64 -88.54
CA LEU A 5 -11.69 30.34 -87.11
C LEU A 5 -10.31 29.77 -86.74
N PRO A 6 -9.64 30.26 -85.69
CA PRO A 6 -8.38 29.69 -85.23
C PRO A 6 -8.61 28.47 -84.33
N PHE A 7 -7.78 27.45 -84.55
CA PHE A 7 -7.65 26.25 -83.71
C PHE A 7 -7.01 26.61 -82.36
N LEU A 8 -7.67 26.28 -81.25
CA LEU A 8 -7.08 26.34 -79.91
C LEU A 8 -6.55 24.95 -79.53
N LEU A 9 -5.24 24.88 -79.27
CA LEU A 9 -4.53 23.69 -78.79
C LEU A 9 -4.90 23.41 -77.33
N GLN A 10 -5.37 22.20 -77.06
CA GLN A 10 -5.78 21.72 -75.75
C GLN A 10 -4.59 21.03 -75.06
N THR A 11 -4.07 21.61 -73.98
CA THR A 11 -3.00 21.01 -73.16
C THR A 11 -3.56 19.94 -72.23
N ALA A 12 -2.95 18.75 -72.26
CA ALA A 12 -3.34 17.62 -71.42
C ALA A 12 -2.98 17.87 -69.93
N PRO A 13 -3.83 17.41 -68.99
CA PRO A 13 -3.56 17.56 -67.56
C PRO A 13 -2.42 16.64 -67.09
N GLU A 14 -1.51 17.19 -66.29
CA GLU A 14 -0.39 16.48 -65.70
C GLU A 14 -0.87 15.61 -64.52
N SER A 15 -0.51 14.32 -64.52
CA SER A 15 -0.92 13.37 -63.48
C SER A 15 -0.25 13.68 -62.14
N PRO A 16 -1.00 13.63 -61.01
CA PRO A 16 -0.44 13.90 -59.68
C PRO A 16 0.56 12.81 -59.27
N ARG A 17 1.74 13.23 -58.81
CA ARG A 17 2.79 12.33 -58.31
C ARG A 17 2.39 11.76 -56.94
N SER A 18 2.51 10.45 -56.77
CA SER A 18 2.24 9.77 -55.50
C SER A 18 3.22 10.23 -54.40
N PRO A 19 2.74 10.42 -53.16
CA PRO A 19 3.59 10.85 -52.05
C PRO A 19 4.57 9.75 -51.64
N PRO A 20 5.75 10.13 -51.09
CA PRO A 20 6.76 9.19 -50.63
C PRO A 20 6.27 8.38 -49.43
N ALA A 21 6.67 7.10 -49.36
CA ALA A 21 6.30 6.21 -48.26
C ALA A 21 6.90 6.69 -46.92
N PRO A 22 6.16 6.59 -45.80
CA PRO A 22 6.65 7.02 -44.50
C PRO A 22 7.81 6.11 -44.01
N PRO A 23 8.78 6.67 -43.28
CA PRO A 23 9.87 5.89 -42.72
C PRO A 23 9.35 4.88 -41.69
N MET A 24 9.81 3.63 -41.79
CA MET A 24 9.52 2.59 -40.80
C MET A 24 10.27 2.91 -39.49
N ALA A 25 9.53 3.16 -38.42
CA ALA A 25 10.08 3.37 -37.09
C ALA A 25 10.76 2.08 -36.59
N THR A 26 12.04 2.16 -36.23
CA THR A 26 12.73 1.08 -35.52
C THR A 26 12.12 0.92 -34.12
N PRO A 27 11.82 -0.32 -33.68
CA PRO A 27 11.25 -0.52 -32.36
C PRO A 27 12.25 -0.07 -31.29
N TYR A 28 11.82 0.90 -30.47
CA TYR A 28 12.56 1.35 -29.30
C TYR A 28 12.66 0.19 -28.30
N MET A 29 13.83 -0.41 -28.20
CA MET A 29 14.09 -1.46 -27.22
C MET A 29 14.27 -0.80 -25.85
N ALA A 30 13.21 -0.78 -25.05
CA ALA A 30 13.27 -0.23 -23.69
C ALA A 30 14.37 -0.95 -22.88
N PRO A 31 15.14 -0.22 -22.05
CA PRO A 31 16.16 -0.84 -21.21
C PRO A 31 15.53 -1.89 -20.31
N ARG A 32 16.15 -3.07 -20.25
CA ARG A 32 15.72 -4.17 -19.39
C ARG A 32 15.80 -3.71 -17.93
N ILE A 33 14.67 -3.74 -17.23
CA ILE A 33 14.59 -3.46 -15.80
C ILE A 33 15.54 -4.45 -15.10
N SER A 34 16.60 -3.93 -14.48
CA SER A 34 17.48 -4.73 -13.64
C SER A 34 16.69 -5.23 -12.44
N THR A 35 16.23 -6.47 -12.50
CA THR A 35 15.61 -7.17 -11.37
C THR A 35 16.70 -7.62 -10.41
N ALA A 36 17.25 -6.68 -9.65
CA ALA A 36 18.05 -7.06 -8.49
C ALA A 36 17.21 -8.01 -7.62
N PRO A 37 17.78 -9.13 -7.14
CA PRO A 37 17.03 -10.06 -6.29
C PRO A 37 16.51 -9.34 -5.05
N ALA A 38 15.24 -9.56 -4.73
CA ALA A 38 14.63 -8.96 -3.55
C ALA A 38 15.33 -9.45 -2.28
N GLU A 39 15.91 -8.53 -1.52
CA GLU A 39 16.50 -8.84 -0.23
C GLU A 39 15.41 -9.27 0.75
N ARG A 40 15.68 -10.33 1.51
CA ARG A 40 14.78 -10.92 2.51
C ARG A 40 15.42 -10.86 3.88
N PHE A 41 14.66 -10.48 4.89
CA PHE A 41 15.11 -10.43 6.28
C PHE A 41 13.95 -10.67 7.24
N THR A 42 14.26 -10.90 8.51
CA THR A 42 13.26 -11.05 9.58
C THR A 42 13.20 -9.78 10.39
N VAL A 43 11.99 -9.34 10.74
CA VAL A 43 11.74 -8.23 11.64
C VAL A 43 11.02 -8.76 12.86
N ASP A 44 11.60 -8.62 14.04
CA ASP A 44 10.87 -8.78 15.28
C ASP A 44 9.94 -7.60 15.47
N VAL A 45 8.68 -7.88 15.78
CA VAL A 45 7.64 -6.88 15.93
C VAL A 45 6.98 -7.05 17.28
N GLU A 46 6.79 -5.95 17.99
CA GLU A 46 5.98 -5.89 19.20
C GLU A 46 5.00 -4.71 19.08
N VAL A 47 3.70 -4.99 19.21
CA VAL A 47 2.64 -3.98 19.18
C VAL A 47 1.99 -3.89 20.56
N ARG A 48 1.94 -2.68 21.11
CA ARG A 48 1.31 -2.38 22.38
C ARG A 48 0.18 -1.38 22.22
N GLY A 49 -0.85 -1.52 23.04
CA GLY A 49 -1.96 -0.58 23.12
C GLY A 49 -2.44 -0.44 24.55
N SER A 50 -2.50 0.79 25.07
CA SER A 50 -2.94 1.05 26.47
C SER A 50 -2.24 0.15 27.50
N SER A 51 -0.93 -0.03 27.38
CA SER A 51 -0.08 -0.86 28.25
C SER A 51 -0.22 -2.39 28.12
N GLU A 52 -1.09 -2.90 27.24
CA GLU A 52 -1.18 -4.32 26.89
C GLU A 52 -0.36 -4.63 25.63
N ILE A 53 0.27 -5.81 25.58
CA ILE A 53 0.87 -6.34 24.34
C ILE A 53 -0.26 -6.95 23.50
N LEU A 54 -0.59 -6.29 22.38
CA LEU A 54 -1.63 -6.76 21.45
C LEU A 54 -1.13 -7.93 20.61
N TRP A 55 0.14 -7.87 20.18
CA TRP A 55 0.81 -8.91 19.43
C TRP A 55 2.33 -8.77 19.51
N SER A 56 3.04 -9.89 19.46
CA SER A 56 4.49 -9.93 19.36
C SER A 56 4.92 -11.16 18.56
N GLY A 57 5.90 -11.00 17.67
CA GLY A 57 6.45 -12.09 16.89
C GLY A 57 7.31 -11.65 15.71
N PRO A 58 8.04 -12.58 15.10
CA PRO A 58 8.84 -12.30 13.91
C PRO A 58 7.98 -12.28 12.64
N LEU A 59 8.25 -11.32 11.75
CA LEU A 59 7.72 -11.26 10.39
C LEU A 59 8.85 -11.37 9.35
N ARG A 60 8.62 -12.18 8.32
CA ARG A 60 9.51 -12.23 7.14
C ARG A 60 9.15 -11.09 6.20
N VAL A 61 10.11 -10.23 5.90
CA VAL A 61 9.94 -9.07 5.03
C VAL A 61 10.84 -9.21 3.82
N ALA A 62 10.35 -8.78 2.66
CA ALA A 62 11.13 -8.72 1.43
C ALA A 62 10.97 -7.36 0.77
N THR A 63 12.04 -6.88 0.15
CA THR A 63 12.04 -5.58 -0.55
C THR A 63 11.04 -5.61 -1.71
N ASN A 64 10.27 -4.53 -1.89
CA ASN A 64 9.18 -4.40 -2.86
C ASN A 64 8.01 -5.37 -2.65
N GLN A 65 7.92 -6.00 -1.48
CA GLN A 65 6.79 -6.86 -1.10
C GLN A 65 6.16 -6.35 0.19
N SER A 66 4.84 -6.48 0.31
CA SER A 66 4.12 -6.21 1.55
C SER A 66 3.98 -7.48 2.36
N THR A 67 4.34 -7.41 3.65
CA THR A 67 4.01 -8.43 4.63
C THR A 67 2.94 -7.89 5.57
N SER A 68 1.95 -8.72 5.91
CA SER A 68 0.91 -8.32 6.86
C SER A 68 0.50 -9.44 7.81
N ILE A 69 0.10 -9.06 9.01
CA ILE A 69 -0.56 -9.94 9.98
C ILE A 69 -1.88 -9.29 10.41
N ARG A 70 -2.88 -10.12 10.65
CA ARG A 70 -4.18 -9.72 11.19
C ARG A 70 -4.52 -10.61 12.37
N ARG A 71 -5.07 -10.01 13.43
CA ARG A 71 -5.55 -10.71 14.61
C ARG A 71 -6.93 -10.18 14.98
N ASP A 72 -7.91 -11.07 14.93
CA ASP A 72 -9.26 -10.83 15.41
C ASP A 72 -9.41 -11.56 16.75
N ARG A 73 -9.95 -10.87 17.76
CA ARG A 73 -10.22 -11.45 19.10
C ARG A 73 -11.64 -11.03 19.50
N SER A 74 -12.43 -12.02 19.90
CA SER A 74 -13.81 -11.84 20.37
C SER A 74 -13.91 -12.45 21.76
N GLU A 75 -14.34 -11.65 22.72
CA GLU A 75 -14.45 -12.06 24.13
C GLU A 75 -15.78 -11.62 24.71
N PRO A 76 -16.26 -12.24 25.80
CA PRO A 76 -17.37 -11.68 26.56
C PRO A 76 -17.04 -10.26 27.02
N ALA A 77 -18.05 -9.39 27.05
CA ALA A 77 -17.88 -8.02 27.54
C ALA A 77 -17.38 -8.02 28.99
N ALA A 78 -16.43 -7.13 29.30
CA ALA A 78 -15.83 -7.06 30.64
C ALA A 78 -16.83 -6.55 31.69
N THR A 79 -17.79 -5.74 31.27
CA THR A 79 -18.89 -5.26 32.12
C THR A 79 -20.22 -5.72 31.52
N PRO A 80 -21.08 -6.40 32.30
CA PRO A 80 -22.42 -6.75 31.84
C PRO A 80 -23.20 -5.47 31.54
N CYS A 81 -23.86 -5.45 30.39
CA CYS A 81 -24.63 -4.29 29.99
C CYS A 81 -26.00 -4.29 30.68
N PRO A 82 -26.34 -3.23 31.44
CA PRO A 82 -27.51 -3.23 32.30
C PRO A 82 -28.83 -3.07 31.55
N ASP A 83 -28.80 -2.66 30.28
CA ASP A 83 -29.99 -2.38 29.48
C ASP A 83 -30.17 -3.40 28.37
N GLU A 84 -31.42 -3.86 28.25
CA GLU A 84 -31.98 -4.74 27.22
C GLU A 84 -31.59 -6.21 27.31
N GLY A 85 -32.29 -7.01 28.15
CA GLY A 85 -32.75 -8.40 27.97
C GLY A 85 -31.88 -9.47 27.26
N TYR A 86 -30.63 -9.17 26.93
CA TYR A 86 -29.76 -9.86 26.01
C TYR A 86 -28.54 -10.29 26.81
N VAL A 87 -28.63 -11.52 27.30
CA VAL A 87 -27.59 -12.17 28.09
C VAL A 87 -26.44 -12.56 27.15
N GLY A 88 -25.61 -11.60 26.77
CA GLY A 88 -24.39 -11.88 25.98
C GLY A 88 -23.99 -10.76 25.03
N GLY A 89 -23.25 -9.77 25.53
CA GLY A 89 -22.43 -8.91 24.68
C GLY A 89 -21.06 -9.53 24.46
N SER A 90 -20.57 -9.53 23.22
CA SER A 90 -19.16 -9.80 22.93
C SER A 90 -18.43 -8.52 22.53
N GLU A 91 -17.22 -8.36 23.04
CA GLU A 91 -16.29 -7.33 22.64
C GLU A 91 -15.38 -7.88 21.55
N GLN A 92 -15.26 -7.13 20.45
CA GLN A 92 -14.40 -7.47 19.34
C GLN A 92 -13.23 -6.50 19.27
N THR A 93 -12.02 -7.04 19.15
CA THR A 93 -10.80 -6.29 18.85
C THR A 93 -10.21 -6.80 17.55
N ASN A 94 -9.71 -5.88 16.74
CA ASN A 94 -9.05 -6.18 15.48
C ASN A 94 -7.70 -5.45 15.44
N LEU A 95 -6.63 -6.19 15.21
CA LEU A 95 -5.30 -5.65 14.95
C LEU A 95 -4.89 -6.02 13.52
N SER A 96 -4.36 -5.05 12.79
CA SER A 96 -3.69 -5.25 11.52
C SER A 96 -2.34 -4.55 11.53
N VAL A 97 -1.28 -5.26 11.13
CA VAL A 97 0.07 -4.72 10.94
C VAL A 97 0.49 -5.01 9.52
N GLN A 98 1.00 -4.01 8.82
CA GLN A 98 1.53 -4.12 7.47
C GLN A 98 2.91 -3.47 7.41
N LEU A 99 3.87 -4.20 6.86
CA LEU A 99 5.24 -3.74 6.61
C LEU A 99 5.51 -3.79 5.11
N ASN A 100 6.08 -2.72 4.57
CA ASN A 100 6.52 -2.63 3.18
C ASN A 100 7.96 -2.12 3.14
N ALA A 101 8.90 -2.99 2.82
CA ALA A 101 10.30 -2.60 2.64
C ALA A 101 10.49 -1.96 1.26
N GLN A 102 10.93 -0.71 1.25
CA GLN A 102 11.05 0.09 0.02
C GLN A 102 12.47 0.06 -0.54
N ARG A 103 13.46 0.40 0.29
CA ARG A 103 14.86 0.51 -0.11
C ARG A 103 15.76 0.07 1.01
N THR A 104 16.72 -0.79 0.70
CA THR A 104 17.80 -1.14 1.63
C THR A 104 19.07 -0.38 1.25
N ARG A 105 19.73 0.19 2.25
CA ARG A 105 21.13 0.62 2.26
C ARG A 105 21.96 -0.44 2.98
N GLU A 106 23.29 -0.35 2.95
CA GLU A 106 24.17 -1.39 3.54
C GLU A 106 23.86 -1.67 5.02
N ASP A 107 23.47 -0.66 5.78
CA ASP A 107 23.25 -0.70 7.23
C ASP A 107 21.77 -0.64 7.67
N ALA A 108 20.90 -0.02 6.86
CA ALA A 108 19.50 0.19 7.22
C ALA A 108 18.52 -0.04 6.07
N THR A 109 17.28 -0.40 6.40
CA THR A 109 16.19 -0.53 5.42
C THR A 109 15.08 0.45 5.74
N LEU A 110 14.64 1.22 4.74
CA LEU A 110 13.42 2.02 4.85
C LEU A 110 12.21 1.10 4.76
N VAL A 111 11.43 1.07 5.84
CA VAL A 111 10.22 0.28 5.97
C VAL A 111 9.05 1.22 6.19
N ARG A 112 8.08 1.20 5.28
CA ARG A 112 6.77 1.81 5.53
C ARG A 112 5.95 0.86 6.39
N VAL A 113 5.36 1.40 7.44
CA VAL A 113 4.62 0.65 8.44
C VAL A 113 3.22 1.23 8.58
N THR A 114 2.22 0.35 8.55
CA THR A 114 0.85 0.68 8.90
C THR A 114 0.37 -0.26 10.00
N VAL A 115 -0.06 0.29 11.13
CA VAL A 115 -0.70 -0.45 12.22
C VAL A 115 -2.09 0.13 12.43
N ARG A 116 -3.11 -0.72 12.42
CA ARG A 116 -4.49 -0.34 12.72
C ARG A 116 -4.99 -1.22 13.85
N TRP A 117 -5.55 -0.59 14.87
CA TRP A 117 -6.14 -1.30 16.00
C TRP A 117 -7.54 -0.76 16.28
N ALA A 118 -8.54 -1.61 16.13
CA ALA A 118 -9.91 -1.34 16.54
C ALA A 118 -10.18 -1.99 17.90
N ARG A 119 -10.71 -1.21 18.84
CA ARG A 119 -11.05 -1.64 20.19
C ARG A 119 -12.44 -1.14 20.61
N PRO A 120 -13.10 -1.80 21.57
CA PRO A 120 -14.33 -1.28 22.17
C PRO A 120 -14.14 0.12 22.73
N ALA A 121 -15.14 1.00 22.56
CA ALA A 121 -15.17 2.30 23.22
C ALA A 121 -15.67 2.16 24.67
N PRO A 122 -15.04 2.82 25.66
CA PRO A 122 -15.48 2.74 27.05
C PRO A 122 -16.86 3.38 27.25
N GLY A 123 -17.68 2.78 28.13
CA GLY A 123 -18.94 3.39 28.60
C GLY A 123 -20.12 3.30 27.65
N ARG A 124 -20.02 2.57 26.52
CA ARG A 124 -21.14 2.34 25.61
C ARG A 124 -21.53 0.88 25.61
N CYS A 125 -22.39 0.54 26.56
CA CYS A 125 -23.02 -0.76 26.57
C CYS A 125 -23.99 -0.91 25.40
N GLY A 126 -23.87 -1.99 24.64
CA GLY A 126 -24.92 -2.46 23.73
C GLY A 126 -25.18 -1.68 22.44
N SER A 127 -24.63 -0.46 22.26
CA SER A 127 -24.63 0.15 20.92
C SER A 127 -23.71 -0.67 20.02
N ARG A 128 -24.28 -1.65 19.31
CA ARG A 128 -23.62 -2.43 18.25
C ARG A 128 -22.75 -1.47 17.43
N GLY A 129 -21.43 -1.56 17.60
CA GLY A 129 -20.49 -0.89 16.71
C GLY A 129 -19.84 0.41 17.18
N SER A 130 -19.87 0.82 18.46
CA SER A 130 -18.93 1.86 18.91
C SER A 130 -17.53 1.27 19.14
N ALA A 131 -16.83 0.95 18.04
CA ALA A 131 -15.41 0.67 18.05
C ALA A 131 -14.63 1.97 17.89
N ARG A 132 -13.57 2.16 18.67
CA ARG A 132 -12.57 3.18 18.43
C ARG A 132 -11.42 2.54 17.64
N THR A 133 -11.15 3.08 16.46
CA THR A 133 -9.98 2.70 15.67
C THR A 133 -8.88 3.72 15.86
N VAL A 134 -7.67 3.24 16.11
CA VAL A 134 -6.44 4.03 16.10
C VAL A 134 -5.51 3.51 15.01
N GLU A 135 -4.76 4.42 14.40
CA GLU A 135 -3.87 4.11 13.28
C GLU A 135 -2.50 4.75 13.50
N LEU A 136 -1.46 4.01 13.11
CA LEU A 136 -0.09 4.50 12.96
C LEU A 136 0.32 4.21 11.52
N ASN A 137 0.73 5.23 10.78
CA ASN A 137 1.14 5.12 9.38
C ASN A 137 2.39 5.97 9.20
N ASP A 138 3.55 5.33 9.15
CA ASP A 138 4.85 6.02 9.16
C ASP A 138 5.88 5.27 8.30
N THR A 139 6.98 5.93 8.00
CA THR A 139 8.15 5.33 7.34
C THR A 139 9.34 5.45 8.26
N VAL A 140 9.97 4.31 8.55
CA VAL A 140 11.08 4.23 9.51
C VAL A 140 12.32 3.64 8.86
N GLU A 141 13.48 4.17 9.22
CA GLU A 141 14.77 3.57 8.92
C GLU A 141 15.06 2.50 9.99
N LEU A 142 15.16 1.25 9.55
CA LEU A 142 15.33 0.10 10.43
C LEU A 142 16.78 -0.42 10.34
N PRO A 143 17.68 0.02 11.24
CA PRO A 143 19.03 -0.53 11.36
C PRO A 143 19.00 -2.00 11.77
N ARG A 144 20.06 -2.74 11.42
CA ARG A 144 20.23 -4.14 11.84
C ARG A 144 20.49 -4.24 13.35
N GLY A 145 19.81 -5.16 14.03
CA GLY A 145 20.03 -5.52 15.43
C GLY A 145 19.45 -4.56 16.48
N GLU A 146 19.01 -3.37 16.09
CA GLU A 146 18.51 -2.35 17.01
C GLU A 146 16.98 -2.26 17.02
N TRP A 147 16.44 -1.91 18.19
CA TRP A 147 15.00 -1.67 18.36
C TRP A 147 14.67 -0.21 18.04
N VAL A 148 13.75 -0.02 17.10
CA VAL A 148 13.13 1.28 16.83
C VAL A 148 11.71 1.29 17.38
N THR A 149 11.33 2.38 18.05
CA THR A 149 10.00 2.54 18.66
C THR A 149 9.25 3.67 17.98
N LEU A 150 8.04 3.38 17.51
CA LEU A 150 7.11 4.32 16.91
C LEU A 150 5.89 4.45 17.83
N ARG A 151 5.39 5.68 18.00
CA ARG A 151 4.22 5.96 18.84
C ARG A 151 3.16 6.65 17.99
N GLY A 152 1.93 6.16 18.11
CA GLY A 152 0.76 6.68 17.41
C GLY A 152 -0.35 7.03 18.38
N ASP A 153 -1.54 7.23 17.83
CA ASP A 153 -2.69 7.68 18.59
C ASP A 153 -3.21 6.65 19.59
N GLY A 154 -3.84 7.16 20.66
CA GLY A 154 -4.53 6.32 21.66
C GLY A 154 -3.62 5.34 22.40
N ASN A 155 -2.36 5.73 22.61
CA ASN A 155 -1.31 4.93 23.25
C ASN A 155 -0.92 3.68 22.45
N LEU A 156 -1.07 3.73 21.12
CA LEU A 156 -0.54 2.70 20.23
C LEU A 156 0.98 2.86 20.13
N GLU A 157 1.73 1.82 20.45
CA GLU A 157 3.19 1.78 20.34
C GLU A 157 3.59 0.56 19.51
N LEU A 158 4.53 0.75 18.59
CA LEU A 158 5.10 -0.29 17.76
C LEU A 158 6.61 -0.30 17.96
N ARG A 159 7.17 -1.48 18.26
CA ARG A 159 8.61 -1.70 18.31
C ARG A 159 9.01 -2.67 17.22
N LEU A 160 10.06 -2.32 16.48
CA LEU A 160 10.58 -3.09 15.36
C LEU A 160 12.07 -3.32 15.55
N ARG A 161 12.55 -4.53 15.23
CA ARG A 161 13.99 -4.82 15.15
C ARG A 161 14.27 -5.73 13.98
N ARG A 162 15.12 -5.29 13.06
CA ARG A 162 15.65 -6.13 12.00
C ARG A 162 16.67 -7.11 12.59
N GLN A 163 16.52 -8.40 12.31
CA GLN A 163 17.52 -9.43 12.61
C GLN A 163 18.74 -9.31 11.68
#